data_AF-A0A962SPH4-F1
#
_entry.id   AF-A0A962SPH4-F1
#
_cell.length_a   1.000
_cell.length_b   1.000
_cell.length_c   1.000
_cell.angle_alpha   90.00
_cell.angle_beta   90.00
_cell.angle_gamma   90.00
#
_symmetry.space_group_name_H-M   'P 1'
#
loop_
_entity.id
_entity.type
_entity.pdbx_description
1 polymer ?
#
loop_
_entity_poly.entity_id
_entity_poly.type
_entity_poly.pdbx_seq_one_letter_code
_entity_poly.pdbx_strand_id
1 'polypeptide(L)'
;MPTPQPDNQTQSLDFENRRLRQKLAELTEEARQSEETFRRCHQRELLLMGAEDLPQLLQALTVGLQRSFRLTAISLVLPDPNHELRHLLANSGNFPCDSDQLFFCDHPTDFSPIYGSL
;
A
#
# COMPACT_ATOMS: atom_id res chain seq x y z
N MET A 1 28.18 24.35 -53.73
CA MET A 1 27.94 24.27 -52.28
C MET A 1 26.44 24.39 -52.06
N PRO A 2 25.71 23.31 -51.77
CA PRO A 2 24.30 23.41 -51.42
C PRO A 2 24.22 23.95 -49.99
N THR A 3 23.57 25.09 -49.81
CA THR A 3 23.24 25.66 -48.50
C THR A 3 22.31 24.68 -47.76
N PRO A 4 22.58 24.33 -46.49
CA PRO A 4 21.64 23.54 -45.70
C PRO A 4 20.36 24.35 -45.49
N GLN A 5 19.23 23.79 -45.94
CA GLN A 5 17.90 24.40 -45.82
C GLN A 5 17.49 24.50 -44.33
N PRO A 6 17.24 25.71 -43.80
CA PRO A 6 16.93 25.94 -42.38
C PRO A 6 15.54 25.40 -41.97
N ASP A 7 14.64 25.20 -42.93
CA ASP A 7 13.24 24.83 -42.67
C ASP A 7 13.12 23.38 -42.15
N ASN A 8 13.93 22.44 -42.66
CA ASN A 8 13.92 21.03 -42.23
C ASN A 8 14.50 20.83 -40.83
N GLN A 9 15.54 21.59 -40.46
CA GLN A 9 16.12 21.53 -39.12
C GLN A 9 15.17 22.11 -38.06
N THR A 10 14.51 23.22 -38.39
CA THR A 10 13.54 23.86 -37.49
C THR A 10 12.33 22.95 -37.25
N GLN A 11 11.78 22.33 -38.31
CA GLN A 11 10.69 21.37 -38.19
C GLN A 11 11.08 20.11 -37.40
N SER A 12 12.30 19.61 -37.58
CA SER A 12 12.86 18.48 -36.83
C SER A 12 12.99 18.82 -35.33
N LEU A 13 13.50 20.01 -35.01
CA LEU A 13 13.63 20.49 -33.63
C LEU A 13 12.26 20.70 -32.97
N ASP A 14 11.28 21.25 -33.69
CA ASP A 14 9.92 21.42 -33.17
C ASP A 14 9.23 20.09 -32.90
N PHE A 15 9.45 19.09 -33.77
CA PHE A 15 8.95 17.74 -33.56
C PHE A 15 9.61 17.10 -32.32
N GLU A 16 10.92 17.23 -32.18
CA GLU A 16 11.65 16.70 -31.03
C GLU A 16 11.25 17.42 -29.73
N ASN A 17 11.05 18.74 -29.76
CA ASN A 17 10.59 19.50 -28.62
C ASN A 17 9.18 19.05 -28.17
N ARG A 18 8.27 18.82 -29.11
CA ARG A 18 6.94 18.26 -28.81
C ARG A 18 7.03 16.87 -28.19
N ARG A 19 7.87 15.98 -28.76
CA ARG A 19 8.08 14.63 -28.23
C ARG A 19 8.64 14.65 -26.82
N LEU A 20 9.63 15.51 -26.55
CA LEU A 20 10.24 15.65 -25.23
C LEU A 20 9.25 16.21 -24.21
N ARG A 21 8.44 17.22 -24.57
CA ARG A 21 7.38 17.75 -23.70
C ARG A 21 6.34 16.69 -23.36
N GLN A 22 5.93 15.89 -24.34
CA GLN A 22 4.99 14.79 -24.10
C GLN A 22 5.57 13.76 -23.13
N LYS A 23 6.83 13.35 -23.34
CA LYS A 23 7.49 12.38 -22.45
C LYS A 23 7.72 12.93 -21.03
N LEU A 24 8.02 14.22 -20.91
CA LEU A 24 8.09 14.89 -19.61
C LEU A 24 6.72 14.89 -18.92
N ALA A 25 5.63 15.16 -19.65
CA ALA A 25 4.28 15.13 -19.08
C ALA A 25 3.90 13.73 -18.59
N GLU A 26 4.20 12.69 -19.37
CA GLU A 26 3.98 11.28 -19.00
C GLU A 26 4.75 10.91 -17.73
N LEU A 27 6.07 11.19 -17.69
CA LEU A 27 6.91 10.90 -16.52
C LEU A 27 6.48 11.71 -15.28
N THR A 28 6.01 12.94 -15.47
CA THR A 28 5.53 13.78 -14.36
C THR A 28 4.23 13.21 -13.78
N GLU A 29 3.33 12.72 -14.63
CA GLU A 29 2.08 12.10 -14.16
C GLU A 29 2.33 10.76 -13.45
N GLU A 30 3.23 9.93 -13.98
CA GLU A 30 3.67 8.70 -13.30
C GLU A 30 4.30 9.00 -11.93
N ALA A 31 5.19 10.00 -11.87
CA ALA A 31 5.80 10.44 -10.62
C ALA A 31 4.76 10.95 -9.62
N ARG A 32 3.77 11.72 -10.08
CA ARG A 32 2.67 12.23 -9.25
C ARG A 32 1.85 11.09 -8.62
N GLN A 33 1.51 10.08 -9.41
CA GLN A 33 0.74 8.92 -8.92
C GLN A 33 1.55 8.07 -7.94
N SER A 34 2.84 7.89 -8.21
CA SER A 34 3.77 7.20 -7.32
C SER A 34 3.90 7.95 -5.98
N GLU A 35 4.08 9.27 -6.02
CA GLU A 35 4.19 10.08 -4.81
C GLU A 35 2.91 10.08 -3.98
N GLU A 36 1.73 10.12 -4.61
CA GLU A 36 0.45 10.02 -3.92
C GLU A 36 0.31 8.68 -3.18
N THR A 37 0.71 7.58 -3.83
CA THR A 37 0.72 6.24 -3.25
C THR A 37 1.71 6.15 -2.10
N PHE A 38 2.93 6.64 -2.30
CA PHE A 38 3.99 6.67 -1.29
C PHE A 38 3.57 7.48 -0.06
N ARG A 39 3.00 8.67 -0.26
CA ARG A 39 2.52 9.54 0.83
C ARG A 39 1.44 8.86 1.65
N ARG A 40 0.48 8.18 1.01
CA ARG A 40 -0.56 7.41 1.70
C ARG A 40 0.02 6.23 2.48
N CYS A 41 1.04 5.57 1.95
CA CYS A 41 1.74 4.48 2.64
C CYS A 41 2.49 5.01 3.88
N HIS A 42 3.29 6.07 3.69
CA HIS A 42 4.11 6.65 4.75
C HIS A 42 3.27 7.22 5.90
N GLN A 43 2.17 7.92 5.60
CA GLN A 43 1.23 8.38 6.63
C GLN A 43 0.68 7.20 7.44
N ARG A 44 0.51 6.03 6.81
CA ARG A 44 0.00 4.86 7.50
C ARG A 44 1.05 4.14 8.33
N GLU A 45 2.29 4.09 7.87
CA GLU A 45 3.40 3.60 8.70
C GLU A 45 3.51 4.41 10.00
N LEU A 46 3.38 5.74 9.92
CA LEU A 46 3.34 6.60 11.10
C LEU A 46 2.16 6.25 12.03
N LEU A 47 0.97 5.98 11.49
CA LEU A 47 -0.18 5.56 12.29
C LEU A 47 0.01 4.17 12.95
N LEU A 48 0.65 3.24 12.25
CA LEU A 48 0.96 1.91 12.79
C LEU A 48 2.02 1.99 13.89
N MET A 49 3.06 2.81 13.72
CA MET A 49 4.07 3.05 14.75
C MET A 49 3.52 3.80 15.96
N GLY A 50 2.45 4.58 15.78
CA GLY A 50 1.78 5.32 16.85
C GLY A 50 0.74 4.51 17.63
N ALA A 51 0.56 3.22 17.35
CA ALA A 51 -0.34 2.38 18.14
C ALA A 51 0.25 2.13 19.55
N GLU A 52 -0.51 2.45 20.59
CA GLU A 52 -0.07 2.36 21.99
C GLU A 52 -0.30 0.96 22.57
N ASP A 53 -1.22 0.19 21.99
CA ASP A 53 -1.54 -1.17 22.41
C ASP A 53 -1.90 -2.11 21.23
N LEU A 54 -1.97 -3.41 21.53
CA LEU A 54 -2.30 -4.42 20.53
C LEU A 54 -3.70 -4.20 19.90
N PRO A 55 -4.78 -3.92 20.65
CA PRO A 55 -6.08 -3.59 20.04
C PRO A 55 -6.02 -2.46 19.02
N GLN A 56 -5.33 -1.36 19.32
CA GLN A 56 -5.17 -0.22 18.43
C GLN A 56 -4.37 -0.59 17.18
N LEU A 57 -3.30 -1.38 17.34
CA LEU A 57 -2.52 -1.89 16.21
C LEU A 57 -3.38 -2.77 15.29
N LEU A 58 -4.16 -3.69 15.85
CA LEU A 58 -5.04 -4.58 15.08
C LEU A 58 -6.15 -3.78 14.36
N GLN A 59 -6.70 -2.76 14.99
CA GLN A 59 -7.66 -1.86 14.35
C GLN A 59 -7.02 -1.07 13.19
N ALA A 60 -5.79 -0.61 13.36
CA ALA A 60 -5.04 0.09 12.31
C ALA A 60 -4.70 -0.82 11.12
N LEU A 61 -4.42 -2.11 11.38
CA LEU A 61 -4.14 -3.13 10.36
C LEU A 61 -5.39 -3.65 9.63
N THR A 62 -6.58 -3.56 10.24
CA THR A 62 -7.85 -4.01 9.65
C THR A 62 -8.63 -2.82 9.06
N VAL A 63 -9.56 -2.25 9.82
CA VAL A 63 -10.44 -1.14 9.39
C VAL A 63 -9.63 0.07 8.91
N GLY A 64 -8.49 0.37 9.56
CA GLY A 64 -7.60 1.45 9.16
C GLY A 64 -6.99 1.24 7.77
N LEU A 65 -6.60 0.01 7.44
CA LEU A 65 -6.06 -0.41 6.15
C LEU A 65 -7.14 -0.37 5.07
N GLN A 66 -8.31 -0.93 5.36
CA GLN A 66 -9.46 -0.91 4.45
C GLN A 66 -9.83 0.53 4.05
N ARG A 67 -9.98 1.44 5.01
CA ARG A 67 -10.32 2.85 4.77
C ARG A 67 -9.24 3.58 4.00
N SER A 68 -7.98 3.40 4.40
CA SER A 68 -6.85 4.10 3.80
C SER A 68 -6.63 3.72 2.34
N PHE A 69 -6.97 2.49 1.96
CA PHE A 69 -6.80 1.96 0.59
C PHE A 69 -8.11 1.83 -0.19
N ARG A 70 -9.26 2.18 0.42
CA ARG A 70 -10.60 2.01 -0.15
C ARG A 70 -10.85 0.57 -0.62
N LEU A 71 -10.39 -0.39 0.16
CA LEU A 71 -10.59 -1.81 -0.14
C LEU A 71 -12.03 -2.21 0.15
N THR A 72 -12.60 -3.09 -0.68
CA THR A 72 -13.97 -3.59 -0.47
C THR A 72 -14.06 -4.49 0.75
N ALA A 73 -13.03 -5.28 1.02
CA ALA A 73 -12.93 -6.16 2.19
C ALA A 73 -11.47 -6.33 2.62
N ILE A 74 -11.28 -6.68 3.89
CA ILE A 74 -9.99 -7.10 4.42
C ILE A 74 -10.19 -8.20 5.46
N SER A 75 -9.25 -9.14 5.50
CA SER A 75 -9.14 -10.13 6.57
C SER A 75 -7.68 -10.24 6.99
N LEU A 76 -7.43 -10.13 8.29
CA LEU A 76 -6.14 -10.34 8.94
C LEU A 76 -6.16 -11.68 9.65
N VAL A 77 -5.19 -12.53 9.35
CA VAL A 77 -5.04 -13.82 10.03
C VAL A 77 -3.71 -13.86 10.74
N LEU A 78 -3.75 -14.16 12.04
CA LEU A 78 -2.59 -14.20 12.91
C LEU A 78 -2.40 -15.62 13.45
N PRO A 79 -1.22 -16.24 13.26
CA PRO A 79 -0.89 -17.47 13.96
C PRO A 79 -0.73 -17.19 15.45
N ASP A 80 -1.50 -17.91 16.27
CA ASP A 80 -1.50 -17.81 17.73
C ASP A 80 -1.62 -19.19 18.39
N PRO A 81 -0.66 -20.12 18.11
CA PRO A 81 -0.70 -21.50 18.63
C PRO A 81 -0.75 -21.59 20.16
N ASN A 82 -0.12 -20.62 20.84
CA ASN A 82 -0.06 -20.58 22.29
C ASN A 82 -1.15 -19.68 22.90
N HIS A 83 -2.04 -19.12 22.07
CA HIS A 83 -3.11 -18.22 22.47
C HIS A 83 -2.66 -16.94 23.21
N GLU A 84 -1.38 -16.57 23.12
CA GLU A 84 -0.83 -15.40 23.81
C GLU A 84 -1.47 -14.11 23.31
N LEU A 85 -1.76 -14.00 22.01
CA LEU A 85 -2.44 -12.82 21.47
C LEU A 85 -3.89 -12.75 21.95
N ARG A 86 -4.61 -13.88 21.92
CA ARG A 86 -5.98 -13.97 22.45
C ARG A 86 -6.03 -13.63 23.94
N HIS A 87 -5.08 -14.12 24.73
CA HIS A 87 -4.97 -13.80 26.16
C HIS A 87 -4.64 -12.33 26.40
N LEU A 88 -3.70 -11.76 25.65
CA LEU A 88 -3.34 -10.34 25.76
C LEU A 88 -4.54 -9.44 25.43
N LEU A 89 -5.31 -9.78 24.39
CA LEU A 89 -6.52 -9.06 24.04
C LEU A 89 -7.60 -9.18 25.11
N ALA A 90 -7.83 -10.40 25.64
CA ALA A 90 -8.78 -10.60 26.72
C ALA A 90 -8.45 -9.76 27.97
N ASN A 91 -7.16 -9.62 28.28
CA ASN A 91 -6.68 -8.84 29.42
C ASN A 91 -6.75 -7.32 29.18
N SER A 92 -6.64 -6.87 27.92
CA SER A 92 -6.73 -5.45 27.57
C SER A 92 -8.15 -4.88 27.71
N GLY A 93 -9.18 -5.75 27.77
CA GLY A 93 -10.58 -5.36 27.87
C GLY A 93 -11.15 -4.66 26.62
N ASN A 94 -10.31 -4.47 25.59
CA ASN A 94 -10.65 -3.75 24.38
C ASN A 94 -10.44 -4.67 23.17
N PHE A 95 -11.52 -5.19 22.62
CA PHE A 95 -11.45 -5.95 21.36
C PHE A 95 -11.58 -4.98 20.19
N PRO A 96 -10.84 -5.21 19.08
CA PRO A 96 -11.06 -4.43 17.87
C PRO A 96 -12.54 -4.53 17.47
N CYS A 97 -13.13 -3.39 17.12
CA CYS A 97 -14.58 -3.18 16.98
C CYS A 97 -15.26 -4.05 15.90
N ASP A 98 -14.50 -4.81 15.11
CA ASP A 98 -15.00 -5.64 14.02
C ASP A 98 -14.28 -7.00 14.00
N SER A 99 -14.91 -8.00 14.62
CA SER A 99 -14.37 -9.37 14.75
C SER A 99 -14.35 -10.13 13.43
N ASP A 100 -15.12 -9.69 12.44
CA ASP A 100 -15.29 -10.41 11.16
C ASP A 100 -14.08 -10.25 10.22
N GLN A 101 -13.15 -9.35 10.58
CA GLN A 101 -11.92 -9.08 9.82
C GLN A 101 -10.67 -9.64 10.48
N LEU A 102 -10.77 -10.24 11.68
CA LEU A 102 -9.63 -10.71 12.46
C LEU A 102 -9.80 -12.17 12.84
N PHE A 103 -8.90 -13.01 12.34
CA PHE A 103 -8.91 -14.44 12.62
C PHE A 103 -7.59 -14.85 13.27
N PHE A 104 -7.68 -15.76 14.23
CA PHE A 104 -6.52 -16.38 14.85
C PHE A 104 -6.48 -17.84 14.44
N CYS A 105 -5.36 -18.32 13.93
CA CYS A 105 -5.17 -19.73 13.62
C CYS A 105 -4.13 -20.34 14.55
N ASP A 106 -4.33 -21.60 14.93
CA ASP A 106 -3.37 -22.28 15.81
C ASP A 106 -2.23 -22.85 14.96
N HIS A 107 -2.53 -23.31 13.74
CA HIS A 107 -1.53 -23.66 12.74
C HIS A 107 -1.67 -22.85 11.45
N PRO A 108 -0.55 -22.44 10.81
CA PRO A 108 -0.59 -21.68 9.56
C PRO A 108 -1.23 -22.46 8.40
N THR A 109 -1.20 -23.80 8.47
CA THR A 109 -1.90 -24.71 7.55
C THR A 109 -3.41 -24.56 7.61
N ASP A 110 -3.97 -24.09 8.72
CA ASP A 110 -5.42 -23.97 8.91
C ASP A 110 -6.02 -22.88 8.02
N PHE A 111 -5.19 -21.92 7.58
CA PHE A 111 -5.62 -20.80 6.75
C PHE A 111 -5.38 -21.01 5.26
N SER A 112 -4.25 -21.61 4.87
CA SER A 112 -3.99 -21.99 3.48
C SER A 112 -2.88 -23.03 3.36
N PRO A 113 -3.02 -24.03 2.47
CA PRO A 113 -1.98 -25.04 2.25
C PRO A 113 -0.66 -24.45 1.73
N ILE A 114 -0.66 -23.25 1.14
CA ILE A 114 0.54 -22.59 0.61
C ILE A 114 1.51 -22.19 1.74
N TYR A 115 0.99 -21.87 2.93
CA TYR A 115 1.83 -21.55 4.10
C TYR A 115 2.30 -22.80 4.85
N GLY A 116 1.70 -23.96 4.59
CA GLY A 116 2.11 -25.24 5.17
C GLY A 116 3.37 -25.84 4.56
N SER A 117 3.86 -25.25 3.46
CA SER A 117 5.06 -25.70 2.74
C SER A 117 6.28 -24.78 2.89
N LEU A 118 6.22 -23.78 3.78
CA LEU A 118 7.34 -22.88 4.09
C LEU A 118 8.15 -23.37 5.30
#